data_AF-A0A3D8SPK8-F1
#
_entry.id   AF-A0A3D8SPK8-F1
#
_cell.length_a   1.000
_cell.length_b   1.000
_cell.length_c   1.000
_cell.angle_alpha   90.00
_cell.angle_beta   90.00
_cell.angle_gamma   90.00
#
_symmetry.space_group_name_H-M   'P 1'
#
loop_
_entity.id
_entity.type
_entity.pdbx_description
1 polymer ?
#
loop_
_entity_poly.entity_id
_entity_poly.type
_entity_poly.pdbx_seq_one_letter_code
_entity_poly.pdbx_strand_id
1 'polypeptide(L)'
;MGGHSGSGSEKPFALKLIKGEWGDPGSPPSKGISSYGLSANAQRPFAGAARAAVFNTWRRTSAQILYVAPPLIAAYLAMDWAIKRNEFLNSKEGRMLYEDEE
;
A
#
# COMPACT_ATOMS: atom_id res chain seq x y z
N MET A 1 34.38 -23.99 28.74
CA MET A 1 34.86 -23.66 27.38
C MET A 1 33.67 -23.10 26.62
N GLY A 2 33.46 -21.83 26.30
CA GLY A 2 34.23 -20.59 26.37
C GLY A 2 33.67 -19.68 25.27
N GLY A 3 33.08 -18.52 25.62
CA GLY A 3 32.67 -17.41 24.73
C GLY A 3 31.50 -17.71 23.77
N HIS A 4 30.44 -16.92 23.66
CA HIS A 4 30.41 -15.46 23.60
C HIS A 4 29.11 -14.96 24.27
N SER A 5 29.25 -14.36 25.46
CA SER A 5 28.24 -13.46 26.00
C SER A 5 28.25 -12.20 25.14
N GLY A 6 27.30 -12.11 24.21
CA GLY A 6 27.02 -10.87 23.49
C GLY A 6 26.66 -9.79 24.50
N SER A 7 27.65 -8.96 24.80
CA SER A 7 27.58 -7.73 25.57
C SER A 7 26.25 -7.01 25.30
N GLY A 8 25.39 -6.99 26.31
CA GLY A 8 24.30 -6.03 26.37
C GLY A 8 24.92 -4.65 26.46
N SER A 9 25.15 -4.02 25.31
CA SER A 9 25.41 -2.59 25.23
C SER A 9 24.12 -1.89 25.61
N GLU A 10 23.85 -1.77 26.91
CA GLU A 10 22.86 -0.85 27.43
C GLU A 10 23.34 0.55 27.06
N LYS A 11 22.77 1.10 25.99
CA LYS A 11 22.96 2.51 25.61
C LYS A 11 22.08 3.31 26.57
N PRO A 12 22.64 4.09 27.51
CA PRO A 12 21.86 4.61 28.64
C PRO A 12 20.77 5.63 28.26
N PHE A 13 20.75 6.14 27.03
CA PHE A 13 19.76 7.12 26.58
C PHE A 13 19.39 7.00 25.08
N ALA A 14 19.63 5.86 24.44
CA ALA A 14 19.28 5.69 23.03
C ALA A 14 17.88 5.06 22.91
N LEU A 15 16.98 5.77 22.21
CA LEU A 15 15.63 5.34 21.83
C LEU A 15 15.63 3.83 21.51
N LYS A 16 14.86 3.04 22.27
CA LYS A 16 14.74 1.59 22.05
C LYS A 16 14.30 1.36 20.61
N LEU A 17 15.21 0.87 19.76
CA LEU A 17 14.88 0.47 18.40
C LEU A 17 13.82 -0.64 18.50
N ILE A 18 12.65 -0.43 17.89
CA ILE A 18 11.56 -1.43 17.87
C ILE A 18 11.98 -2.67 17.07
N LYS A 19 13.01 -2.55 16.23
CA LYS A 19 13.55 -3.63 15.41
C LYS A 19 14.74 -4.29 16.11
N GLY A 20 14.61 -5.58 16.42
CA GLY A 20 15.69 -6.42 16.93
C GLY A 20 16.51 -7.11 15.83
N GLU A 21 17.44 -7.97 16.26
CA GLU A 21 18.37 -8.74 15.43
C GLU A 21 18.06 -10.24 15.50
N TRP A 22 18.76 -11.06 14.70
CA TRP A 22 18.67 -12.51 14.79
C TRP A 22 19.05 -12.99 16.20
N GLY A 23 18.15 -13.73 16.85
CA GLY A 23 18.33 -14.22 18.23
C GLY A 23 17.72 -13.31 19.30
N ASP A 24 17.49 -12.03 19.01
CA ASP A 24 16.71 -11.10 19.85
C ASP A 24 15.90 -10.15 18.96
N PRO A 25 14.76 -10.61 18.41
CA PRO A 25 13.98 -9.85 17.43
C PRO A 25 13.20 -8.69 18.06
N GLY A 26 13.25 -8.50 19.39
CA GLY A 26 12.44 -7.50 20.09
C GLY A 26 10.93 -7.81 20.11
N SER A 27 10.52 -8.99 19.64
CA SER A 27 9.12 -9.45 19.69
C SER A 27 8.80 -10.12 21.03
N PRO A 28 7.51 -10.21 21.42
CA PRO A 28 7.10 -11.05 22.55
C PRO A 28 7.58 -12.51 22.40
N PRO A 29 7.88 -13.20 23.51
CA PRO A 29 8.32 -14.59 23.46
C PRO A 29 7.22 -15.48 22.87
N SER A 30 7.59 -16.32 21.89
CA SER A 30 6.69 -17.28 21.24
C SER A 30 7.03 -18.69 21.73
N LYS A 31 6.05 -19.43 22.26
CA LYS A 31 6.21 -20.81 22.74
C LYS A 31 5.09 -21.69 22.19
N GLY A 32 5.41 -22.90 21.75
CA GLY A 32 4.43 -23.90 21.30
C GLY A 32 3.97 -23.80 19.84
N ILE A 33 4.63 -22.98 19.01
CA ILE A 33 4.34 -22.87 17.58
C ILE A 33 5.32 -23.74 16.81
N SER A 34 4.82 -24.68 16.00
CA SER A 34 5.62 -25.52 15.11
C SER A 34 5.32 -25.16 13.65
N SER A 35 6.35 -24.74 12.92
CA SER A 35 6.26 -24.36 11.51
C SER A 35 6.90 -25.44 10.64
N TYR A 36 6.22 -25.82 9.56
CA TYR A 36 6.70 -26.81 8.60
C TYR A 36 6.88 -26.16 7.23
N GLY A 37 7.90 -26.58 6.49
CA GLY A 37 8.18 -26.10 5.14
C GLY A 37 8.69 -27.21 4.25
N LEU A 38 8.34 -27.16 2.96
CA LEU A 38 8.87 -28.03 1.91
C LEU A 38 10.00 -27.31 1.18
N SER A 39 11.04 -28.03 0.77
CA SER A 39 12.10 -27.48 -0.09
C SER A 39 11.52 -26.88 -1.37
N ALA A 40 12.03 -25.73 -1.80
CA ALA A 40 11.56 -25.06 -3.02
C ALA A 40 11.71 -25.93 -4.27
N ASN A 41 12.77 -26.76 -4.33
CA ASN A 41 13.02 -27.67 -5.45
C ASN A 41 12.05 -28.86 -5.50
N ALA A 42 11.31 -29.11 -4.42
CA ALA A 42 10.27 -30.13 -4.35
C ALA A 42 8.86 -29.58 -4.65
N GLN A 43 8.73 -28.28 -4.91
CA GLN A 43 7.45 -27.61 -5.19
C GLN A 43 7.32 -27.25 -6.67
N ARG A 44 6.07 -27.13 -7.13
CA ARG A 44 5.75 -26.58 -8.46
C ARG A 44 5.49 -25.07 -8.31
N PRO A 45 6.38 -24.19 -8.82
CA PRO A 45 6.37 -22.75 -8.46
C PRO A 45 5.11 -21.99 -8.89
N PHE A 46 4.43 -22.43 -9.95
CA PHE A 46 3.20 -21.79 -10.45
C PHE A 46 1.97 -22.69 -10.34
N ALA A 47 2.01 -23.74 -9.52
CA ALA A 47 0.85 -24.59 -9.34
C ALA A 47 -0.36 -23.78 -8.84
N GLY A 48 -1.45 -23.81 -9.61
CA GLY A 48 -2.68 -23.09 -9.28
C GLY A 48 -2.63 -21.57 -9.50
N ALA A 49 -1.54 -21.02 -10.04
CA ALA A 49 -1.36 -19.58 -10.20
C ALA A 49 -2.46 -18.94 -11.06
N ALA A 50 -2.88 -19.56 -12.17
CA ALA A 50 -3.93 -19.00 -13.04
C ALA A 50 -5.30 -18.88 -12.32
N ARG A 51 -5.74 -19.97 -11.66
CA ARG A 51 -6.99 -19.99 -10.89
C ARG A 51 -6.92 -19.02 -9.70
N ALA A 52 -5.81 -19.04 -8.96
CA ALA A 52 -5.61 -18.16 -7.83
C ALA A 52 -5.54 -16.69 -8.27
N ALA A 53 -4.84 -16.38 -9.36
CA ALA A 53 -4.72 -15.02 -9.89
C ALA A 53 -6.08 -14.45 -10.25
N VAL A 54 -6.95 -15.18 -10.93
CA VAL A 54 -8.28 -14.63 -11.30
C VAL A 54 -9.15 -14.41 -10.05
N PHE A 55 -9.41 -15.46 -9.27
CA PHE A 55 -10.39 -15.38 -8.19
C PHE A 55 -9.89 -14.60 -6.96
N ASN A 56 -8.62 -14.74 -6.59
CA ASN A 56 -8.07 -13.99 -5.44
C ASN A 56 -7.87 -12.51 -5.80
N THR A 57 -7.48 -12.18 -7.04
CA THR A 57 -7.37 -10.78 -7.45
C THR A 57 -8.73 -10.11 -7.47
N TRP A 58 -9.75 -10.74 -8.07
CA TRP A 58 -11.11 -10.20 -8.04
C TRP A 58 -11.61 -9.97 -6.60
N ARG A 59 -11.48 -10.97 -5.72
CA ARG A 59 -11.89 -10.85 -4.31
C ARG A 59 -11.16 -9.71 -3.58
N ARG A 60 -9.87 -9.50 -3.85
CA ARG A 60 -9.08 -8.42 -3.24
C ARG A 60 -9.45 -7.06 -3.80
N THR A 61 -9.61 -6.95 -5.12
CA THR A 61 -9.95 -5.69 -5.80
C THR A 61 -11.37 -5.23 -5.44
N SER A 62 -12.34 -6.13 -5.44
CA SER A 62 -13.74 -5.79 -5.08
C SER A 62 -13.87 -5.28 -3.64
N ALA A 63 -13.06 -5.77 -2.70
CA ALA A 63 -13.06 -5.29 -1.32
C ALA A 63 -12.46 -3.87 -1.16
N GLN A 64 -11.73 -3.37 -2.15
CA GLN A 64 -11.02 -2.07 -2.08
C GLN A 64 -11.55 -1.04 -3.08
N ILE A 65 -12.27 -1.47 -4.12
CA ILE A 65 -12.69 -0.60 -5.21
C ILE A 65 -13.56 0.56 -4.74
N LEU A 66 -14.37 0.38 -3.68
CA LEU A 66 -15.22 1.43 -3.13
C LEU A 66 -14.45 2.50 -2.34
N TYR A 67 -13.20 2.25 -1.95
CA TYR A 67 -12.35 3.26 -1.33
C TYR A 67 -11.55 4.05 -2.37
N VAL A 68 -11.25 3.41 -3.51
CA VAL A 68 -10.39 3.99 -4.55
C VAL A 68 -11.20 4.66 -5.65
N ALA A 69 -12.31 4.05 -6.10
CA ALA A 69 -13.08 4.55 -7.24
C ALA A 69 -13.80 5.89 -6.95
N PRO A 70 -14.47 6.11 -5.80
CA PRO A 70 -15.16 7.38 -5.57
C PRO A 70 -14.26 8.64 -5.63
N PRO A 71 -13.09 8.69 -4.96
CA PRO A 71 -12.23 9.87 -5.07
C PRO A 71 -11.66 10.06 -6.48
N LEU A 72 -11.34 8.97 -7.20
CA LEU A 72 -10.84 9.07 -8.57
C LEU A 72 -11.91 9.58 -9.55
N ILE A 73 -13.15 9.08 -9.42
CA ILE A 73 -14.27 9.53 -10.24
C ILE A 73 -14.56 11.01 -9.95
N ALA A 74 -14.61 11.41 -8.68
CA ALA A 74 -14.82 12.80 -8.30
C ALA A 74 -13.74 13.72 -8.87
N ALA A 75 -12.46 13.34 -8.76
CA ALA A 75 -11.35 14.10 -9.32
C ALA A 75 -11.44 14.22 -10.85
N TYR A 76 -11.78 13.14 -11.54
CA TYR A 76 -11.96 13.14 -12.99
C TYR A 76 -13.08 14.08 -13.43
N LEU A 77 -14.24 14.01 -12.77
CA LEU A 77 -15.38 14.88 -13.08
C LEU A 77 -15.08 16.34 -12.78
N ALA A 78 -14.41 16.64 -11.66
CA ALA A 78 -14.00 18.00 -11.33
C ALA A 78 -13.01 18.57 -12.36
N MET A 79 -12.07 17.75 -12.84
CA MET A 79 -11.11 18.15 -13.86
C MET A 79 -11.79 18.40 -15.21
N ASP A 80 -12.70 17.51 -15.65
CA ASP A 80 -13.47 17.68 -16.88
C ASP A 80 -14.32 18.94 -16.84
N TRP A 81 -14.98 19.21 -15.71
CA TRP A 81 -15.71 20.46 -15.49
C TRP A 81 -14.78 21.68 -15.57
N ALA A 82 -13.62 21.63 -14.91
CA ALA A 82 -12.67 22.74 -14.89
C ALA A 82 -12.12 23.07 -16.29
N ILE A 83 -11.81 22.04 -17.09
CA ILE A 83 -11.33 22.20 -18.48
C ILE A 83 -12.42 22.87 -19.33
N LYS A 84 -13.64 22.31 -19.33
CA LYS A 84 -14.76 22.86 -20.10
C LYS A 84 -15.10 24.29 -19.70
N ARG A 85 -15.06 24.57 -18.39
CA ARG A 85 -15.31 25.92 -17.88
C ARG A 85 -14.22 26.90 -18.31
N ASN A 86 -12.95 26.48 -18.27
CA ASN A 86 -11.83 27.30 -18.72
C ASN A 86 -11.90 27.60 -20.23
N GLU A 87 -12.21 26.60 -21.04
CA GLU A 87 -12.39 26.78 -22.49
C GLU A 87 -13.56 27.71 -22.80
N PHE A 88 -14.69 27.56 -22.09
CA PHE A 88 -15.85 28.44 -22.26
C PHE A 88 -15.51 29.90 -21.94
N LEU A 89 -14.86 30.17 -20.81
CA LEU A 89 -14.47 31.54 -20.43
C LEU A 89 -13.49 32.19 -21.42
N ASN A 90 -12.62 31.39 -22.04
CA ASN A 90 -11.70 31.88 -23.08
C ASN A 90 -12.31 31.91 -24.48
N SER A 91 -13.56 31.46 -24.66
CA SER A 91 -14.28 31.51 -25.92
C SER A 91 -14.86 32.91 -26.18
N LYS A 92 -15.30 33.15 -27.42
CA LYS A 92 -15.97 34.42 -27.78
C LYS A 92 -17.31 34.59 -27.06
N GLU A 93 -18.10 33.52 -27.00
CA GLU A 93 -19.41 33.52 -26.35
C GLU A 93 -19.28 33.74 -24.84
N GLY A 94 -18.31 33.10 -24.20
CA GLY A 94 -18.05 33.28 -22.77
C GLY A 94 -17.54 34.67 -22.43
N ARG A 95 -16.73 35.30 -23.29
CA ARG A 95 -16.38 36.71 -23.11
C ARG A 95 -17.62 37.59 -23.18
N MET A 96 -18.43 37.51 -24.23
CA MET A 96 -19.62 38.38 -24.34
C MET A 96 -20.64 38.18 -23.21
N LEU A 97 -20.79 36.95 -22.70
CA LEU A 97 -21.73 36.68 -21.61
C LEU A 97 -21.30 37.28 -20.25
N TYR A 98 -19.98 37.40 -20.02
CA TYR A 98 -19.43 37.88 -18.75
C TYR A 98 -18.79 39.28 -18.84
N GLU A 99 -18.67 39.84 -20.04
CA GLU A 99 -18.16 41.19 -20.30
C GLU A 99 -19.18 42.28 -19.90
N ASP A 100 -20.47 41.94 -19.82
CA ASP A 100 -21.56 42.81 -19.35
C ASP A 100 -21.89 42.64 -17.84
N GLU A 101 -21.25 41.69 -17.14
CA GLU A 101 -21.48 41.42 -15.70
C GLU A 101 -20.50 42.16 -14.76
N GLU A 102 -19.52 42.91 -15.29
CA GLU A 102 -18.73 43.92 -14.54
C GLU A 102 -19.34 45.32 -14.63
#